data_AF-A0A1Y2W0G8-F1
#
_entry.id   AF-A0A1Y2W0G8-F1
#
_cell.length_a   1.000
_cell.length_b   1.000
_cell.length_c   1.000
_cell.angle_alpha   90.00
_cell.angle_beta   90.00
_cell.angle_gamma   90.00
#
_symmetry.space_group_name_H-M   'P 1'
#
loop_
_entity.id
_entity.type
_entity.pdbx_description
1 polymer ?
#
loop_
_entity_poly.entity_id
_entity_poly.type
_entity_poly.pdbx_seq_one_letter_code
_entity_poly.pdbx_strand_id
1 'polypeptide(L)'
;MDNAGASYGPFGSKWNTIKRQYDQFQSDATAVADAQAYLSKTPDHRYALTDPKGVKKTTPFTDFKGPVYAENDSAKIIGNRSSFFKDQYPETPAKAGMSMIHILAIPKARIFNGVSLDKDTVGIIDEMVALFEASWAEESFRLNILQHQLDAIKTAWNENQDPLEPQHRVSYQRAISAYKELKRMIHDLTVEDFTYGLHLWPDHSVGHLHMHIMATPAKCLQYSTREHDQKTKDAAEVRDFITSRKT
;
A
#
# COMPACT_ATOMS: atom_id res chain seq x y z
N MET A 1 -3.73 -10.93 -26.90
CA MET A 1 -2.35 -11.37 -26.68
C MET A 1 -2.31 -11.81 -25.25
N ASP A 2 -2.39 -13.12 -25.02
CA ASP A 2 -2.34 -13.67 -23.67
C ASP A 2 -0.87 -13.65 -23.25
N ASN A 3 -0.55 -12.80 -22.28
CA ASN A 3 0.80 -12.64 -21.73
C ASN A 3 1.10 -13.84 -20.81
N ALA A 4 1.18 -15.03 -21.42
CA ALA A 4 1.42 -16.29 -20.74
C ALA A 4 2.93 -16.41 -20.41
N GLY A 5 3.36 -15.89 -19.27
CA GLY A 5 4.75 -16.05 -18.86
C GLY A 5 5.14 -15.51 -17.49
N ALA A 6 4.45 -14.51 -16.95
CA ALA A 6 4.77 -13.94 -15.64
C ALA A 6 3.83 -14.49 -14.55
N SER A 7 4.40 -15.16 -13.54
CA SER A 7 3.68 -15.49 -12.31
C SER A 7 3.56 -14.23 -11.45
N TYR A 8 2.57 -13.40 -11.74
CA TYR A 8 2.18 -12.31 -10.86
C TYR A 8 1.68 -12.91 -9.54
N GLY A 9 2.09 -12.34 -8.39
CA GLY A 9 1.82 -12.89 -7.05
C GLY A 9 0.32 -12.92 -6.68
N PRO A 10 -0.06 -12.87 -5.39
CA PRO A 10 -1.47 -12.95 -4.97
C PRO A 10 -2.40 -11.87 -5.56
N PHE A 11 -1.86 -10.81 -6.18
CA PHE A 11 -2.63 -9.74 -6.83
C PHE A 11 -2.62 -9.81 -8.36
N GLY A 12 -2.04 -10.86 -8.92
CA GLY A 12 -1.94 -11.08 -10.36
C GLY A 12 -3.24 -11.49 -11.04
N SER A 13 -3.17 -11.62 -12.37
CA SER A 13 -4.29 -12.06 -13.23
C SER A 13 -5.48 -11.10 -13.18
N LYS A 14 -5.23 -9.79 -13.05
CA LYS A 14 -6.26 -8.75 -12.94
C LYS A 14 -6.30 -7.81 -14.14
N TRP A 15 -5.67 -8.16 -15.26
CA TRP A 15 -5.58 -7.37 -16.49
C TRP A 15 -6.90 -6.74 -16.91
N ASN A 16 -7.97 -7.53 -17.00
CA ASN A 16 -9.29 -7.04 -17.40
C ASN A 16 -9.88 -6.02 -16.41
N THR A 17 -9.59 -6.19 -15.12
CA THR A 17 -9.99 -5.23 -14.08
C THR A 17 -9.16 -3.94 -14.17
N ILE A 18 -7.85 -4.04 -14.37
CA ILE A 18 -6.96 -2.90 -14.59
C ILE A 18 -7.44 -2.09 -15.79
N LYS A 19 -7.65 -2.75 -16.93
CA LYS A 19 -8.17 -2.13 -18.16
C LYS A 19 -9.50 -1.43 -17.91
N ARG A 20 -10.47 -2.11 -17.30
CA ARG A 20 -11.80 -1.55 -17.02
C ARG A 20 -11.70 -0.29 -16.16
N GLN A 21 -10.94 -0.33 -15.08
CA GLN A 21 -10.79 0.81 -14.17
C GLN A 21 -10.05 1.98 -14.82
N TYR A 22 -9.01 1.69 -15.62
CA TYR A 22 -8.32 2.69 -16.39
C TYR A 22 -9.26 3.38 -17.39
N ASP A 23 -9.96 2.60 -18.23
CA ASP A 23 -10.89 3.13 -19.23
C ASP A 23 -12.01 3.93 -18.57
N GLN A 24 -12.55 3.42 -17.45
CA GLN A 24 -13.57 4.13 -16.68
C GLN A 24 -13.06 5.49 -16.20
N PHE A 25 -11.86 5.54 -15.60
CA PHE A 25 -11.25 6.78 -15.14
C PHE A 25 -11.04 7.77 -16.29
N GLN A 26 -10.51 7.33 -17.43
CA GLN A 26 -10.27 8.20 -18.59
C GLN A 26 -11.57 8.72 -19.23
N SER A 27 -12.65 7.92 -19.18
CA SER A 27 -13.95 8.32 -19.71
C SER A 27 -14.75 9.23 -18.77
N ASP A 28 -14.42 9.24 -17.48
CA ASP A 28 -15.10 10.04 -16.47
C ASP A 28 -14.46 11.42 -16.34
N ALA A 29 -15.02 12.40 -17.05
CA ALA A 29 -14.56 13.79 -17.03
C ALA A 29 -14.51 14.38 -15.61
N THR A 30 -15.38 13.92 -14.68
CA THR A 30 -15.35 14.37 -13.28
C THR A 30 -14.12 13.82 -12.57
N ALA A 31 -13.83 12.52 -12.75
CA ALA A 31 -12.66 11.89 -12.14
C ALA A 31 -11.33 12.49 -12.66
N VAL A 32 -11.25 12.79 -13.96
CA VAL A 32 -10.09 13.44 -14.57
C VAL A 32 -9.92 14.88 -14.07
N ALA A 33 -11.00 15.66 -14.02
CA ALA A 33 -10.95 17.03 -13.50
C ALA A 33 -10.51 17.05 -12.02
N ASP A 34 -10.94 16.06 -11.25
CA ASP A 34 -10.57 15.91 -9.85
C ASP A 34 -9.09 15.52 -9.67
N ALA A 35 -8.59 14.58 -10.50
CA ALA A 35 -7.15 14.31 -10.66
C ALA A 35 -6.34 15.57 -10.93
N GLN A 36 -6.80 16.42 -11.85
CA GLN A 36 -6.11 17.69 -12.16
C GLN A 36 -6.19 18.69 -11.00
N ALA A 37 -7.35 18.81 -10.34
CA ALA A 37 -7.54 19.68 -9.17
C ALA A 37 -6.59 19.30 -8.02
N TYR A 38 -6.41 18.01 -7.78
CA TYR A 38 -5.45 17.49 -6.81
C TYR A 38 -4.00 17.84 -7.16
N LEU A 39 -3.59 17.59 -8.40
CA LEU A 39 -2.23 17.88 -8.86
C LEU A 39 -1.91 19.38 -8.77
N SER A 40 -2.91 20.23 -9.02
CA SER A 40 -2.81 21.69 -8.95
C SER A 40 -2.98 22.30 -7.55
N LYS A 41 -3.17 21.47 -6.50
CA LYS A 41 -3.42 21.91 -5.11
C LYS A 41 -4.62 22.86 -4.98
N THR A 42 -5.61 22.77 -5.87
CA THR A 42 -6.79 23.62 -5.72
C THR A 42 -7.65 23.12 -4.55
N PRO A 43 -8.30 24.02 -3.81
CA PRO A 43 -9.24 23.66 -2.73
C PRO A 43 -10.45 22.84 -3.19
N ASP A 44 -10.65 22.74 -4.50
CA ASP A 44 -11.82 22.16 -5.17
C ASP A 44 -11.66 20.68 -5.54
N HIS A 45 -10.54 20.02 -5.20
CA HIS A 45 -10.47 18.57 -5.36
C HIS A 45 -11.49 17.89 -4.42
N ARG A 46 -12.31 17.05 -5.02
CA ARG A 46 -13.41 16.33 -4.43
C ARG A 46 -13.30 14.86 -4.82
N TYR A 47 -12.30 14.16 -4.30
CA TYR A 47 -12.33 12.70 -4.39
C TYR A 47 -13.53 12.21 -3.59
N ALA A 48 -14.61 11.93 -4.31
CA ALA A 48 -15.79 11.30 -3.78
C ALA A 48 -15.34 9.93 -3.26
N LEU A 49 -15.26 9.82 -1.95
CA LEU A 49 -15.37 8.50 -1.34
C LEU A 49 -16.74 7.97 -1.78
N THR A 50 -16.80 6.69 -2.16
CA THR A 50 -18.07 5.95 -2.25
C THR A 50 -18.81 5.92 -0.90
N ASP A 51 -18.14 6.34 0.18
CA ASP A 51 -18.68 6.52 1.52
C ASP A 51 -19.14 7.99 1.73
N PRO A 52 -20.38 8.26 2.21
CA PRO A 52 -20.90 9.60 2.52
C PRO A 52 -20.10 10.43 3.55
N LYS A 53 -18.97 9.93 4.07
CA LYS A 53 -18.16 10.53 5.14
C LYS A 53 -17.12 11.57 4.71
N GLY A 54 -17.28 12.16 3.52
CA GLY A 54 -16.71 13.48 3.20
C GLY A 54 -15.53 13.49 2.24
N VAL A 55 -15.40 14.62 1.54
CA VAL A 55 -14.30 14.94 0.63
C VAL A 55 -13.01 15.14 1.43
N LYS A 56 -11.97 14.33 1.15
CA LYS A 56 -10.63 14.58 1.69
C LYS A 56 -9.94 15.69 0.89
N LYS A 57 -9.76 16.86 1.53
CA LYS A 57 -9.08 18.05 0.96
C LYS A 57 -7.55 18.05 1.09
N THR A 58 -6.97 16.99 1.66
CA THR A 58 -5.52 16.80 1.74
C THR A 58 -5.23 15.33 1.59
N THR A 59 -4.15 14.99 0.87
CA THR A 59 -3.68 13.60 0.87
C THR A 59 -2.55 13.45 1.89
N PRO A 60 -2.51 12.33 2.63
CA PRO A 60 -1.51 12.09 3.66
C PRO A 60 -0.07 12.02 3.12
N PHE A 61 0.12 11.90 1.80
CA PHE A 61 1.43 11.63 1.18
C PHE A 61 2.07 12.83 0.47
N THR A 62 1.31 13.81 -0.02
CA THR A 62 1.89 14.98 -0.75
C THR A 62 2.94 15.73 0.07
N ASP A 63 2.67 15.94 1.35
CA ASP A 63 3.55 16.64 2.27
C ASP A 63 3.87 15.72 3.46
N PHE A 64 4.22 14.46 3.18
CA PHE A 64 4.50 13.45 4.22
C PHE A 64 5.64 13.91 5.14
N LYS A 65 5.35 14.00 6.44
CA LYS A 65 6.30 14.41 7.50
C LYS A 65 6.67 13.29 8.48
N GLY A 66 6.27 12.05 8.19
CA GLY A 66 6.55 10.91 9.06
C GLY A 66 7.95 10.34 8.84
N PRO A 67 8.29 9.26 9.56
CA PRO A 67 9.53 8.51 9.35
C PRO A 67 9.65 8.01 7.91
N VAL A 68 10.83 8.21 7.32
CA VAL A 68 11.21 7.69 6.01
C VAL A 68 12.31 6.65 6.22
N TYR A 69 12.10 5.44 5.71
CA TYR A 69 13.01 4.31 5.94
C TYR A 69 14.04 4.15 4.82
N ALA A 70 13.68 4.56 3.60
CA ALA A 70 14.59 4.66 2.47
C ALA A 70 14.09 5.76 1.51
N GLU A 71 15.00 6.38 0.77
CA GLU A 71 14.70 7.48 -0.15
C GLU A 71 15.75 7.53 -1.26
N ASN A 72 15.28 7.75 -2.50
CA ASN A 72 16.12 8.13 -3.64
C ASN A 72 15.57 9.42 -4.26
N ASP A 73 16.01 9.82 -5.45
CA ASP A 73 15.53 11.06 -6.09
C ASP A 73 14.06 11.00 -6.51
N SER A 74 13.51 9.81 -6.73
CA SER A 74 12.19 9.58 -7.30
C SER A 74 11.12 9.27 -6.24
N ALA A 75 11.48 8.58 -5.16
CA ALA A 75 10.55 7.94 -4.25
C ALA A 75 11.04 7.87 -2.80
N LYS A 76 10.10 7.55 -1.89
CA LYS A 76 10.32 7.29 -0.47
C LYS A 76 9.66 5.98 -0.06
N ILE A 77 10.29 5.22 0.83
CA ILE A 77 9.68 4.11 1.54
C ILE A 77 9.27 4.55 2.95
N ILE A 78 8.01 4.35 3.28
CA ILE A 78 7.40 4.73 4.55
C ILE A 78 6.65 3.54 5.15
N GLY A 79 6.44 3.57 6.46
CA GLY A 79 5.71 2.50 7.15
C GLY A 79 4.19 2.68 7.07
N ASN A 80 3.44 1.58 6.97
CA ASN A 80 1.99 1.62 7.23
C ASN A 80 1.75 1.88 8.72
N ARG A 81 0.97 2.90 9.06
CA ARG A 81 0.72 3.27 10.46
C ARG A 81 -0.12 2.25 11.21
N SER A 82 -0.93 1.46 10.51
CA SER A 82 -1.73 0.40 11.13
C SER A 82 -0.86 -0.80 11.46
N SER A 83 -1.11 -1.40 12.63
CA SER A 83 -0.62 -2.73 12.96
C SER A 83 -1.11 -3.74 11.94
N PHE A 84 -0.29 -4.75 11.67
CA PHE A 84 -0.68 -5.88 10.84
C PHE A 84 -1.71 -6.81 11.50
N PHE A 85 -1.90 -6.72 12.83
CA PHE A 85 -2.69 -7.70 13.58
C PHE A 85 -4.18 -7.32 13.60
N LYS A 86 -5.00 -7.98 12.77
CA LYS A 86 -6.41 -7.60 12.57
C LYS A 86 -7.27 -7.64 13.83
N ASP A 87 -6.97 -8.52 14.78
CA ASP A 87 -7.74 -8.63 16.03
C ASP A 87 -7.49 -7.43 16.98
N GLN A 88 -6.54 -6.54 16.66
CA GLN A 88 -6.44 -5.22 17.30
C GLN A 88 -7.49 -4.22 16.75
N TYR A 89 -8.29 -4.61 15.76
CA TYR A 89 -9.31 -3.77 15.12
C TYR A 89 -10.64 -4.51 14.98
N PRO A 90 -11.29 -4.94 16.09
CA PRO A 90 -12.48 -5.80 16.03
C PRO A 90 -13.63 -5.19 15.21
N GLU A 91 -13.83 -3.88 15.32
CA GLU A 91 -14.88 -3.16 14.58
C GLU A 91 -14.49 -2.77 13.15
N THR A 92 -13.19 -2.73 12.86
CA THR A 92 -12.66 -2.28 11.56
C THR A 92 -11.47 -3.12 11.12
N PRO A 93 -11.63 -4.44 10.92
CA PRO A 93 -10.52 -5.34 10.57
C PRO A 93 -9.80 -4.92 9.28
N ALA A 94 -10.50 -4.26 8.35
CA ALA A 94 -9.94 -3.60 7.17
C ALA A 94 -8.83 -2.58 7.47
N LYS A 95 -8.77 -1.98 8.67
CA LYS A 95 -7.74 -1.01 9.06
C LYS A 95 -6.36 -1.66 9.15
N ALA A 96 -6.30 -2.96 9.45
CA ALA A 96 -5.05 -3.68 9.66
C ALA A 96 -4.16 -3.70 8.41
N GLY A 97 -2.86 -3.93 8.61
CA GLY A 97 -1.96 -4.24 7.51
C GLY A 97 -2.34 -5.55 6.80
N MET A 98 -2.00 -5.63 5.51
CA MET A 98 -2.24 -6.80 4.64
C MET A 98 -1.22 -7.92 4.85
N SER A 99 -0.15 -7.65 5.58
CA SER A 99 0.90 -8.60 5.99
C SER A 99 1.61 -8.11 7.24
N MET A 100 2.27 -9.01 7.98
CA MET A 100 3.23 -8.71 9.04
C MET A 100 4.24 -7.62 8.67
N ILE A 101 4.70 -7.62 7.41
CA ILE A 101 5.41 -6.50 6.82
C ILE A 101 4.51 -5.92 5.76
N HIS A 102 3.92 -4.77 6.06
CA HIS A 102 3.18 -3.96 5.10
C HIS A 102 3.71 -2.53 5.18
N ILE A 103 4.48 -2.14 4.17
CA ILE A 103 5.04 -0.80 4.03
C ILE A 103 4.59 -0.20 2.70
N LEU A 104 4.84 1.09 2.50
CA LEU A 104 4.40 1.81 1.32
C LEU A 104 5.60 2.47 0.63
N ALA A 105 5.68 2.37 -0.69
CA ALA A 105 6.48 3.28 -1.49
C ALA A 105 5.58 4.40 -2.02
N ILE A 106 6.07 5.64 -1.96
CA ILE A 106 5.39 6.82 -2.50
C ILE A 106 6.33 7.59 -3.43
N PRO A 107 5.86 8.08 -4.58
CA PRO A 107 6.65 8.98 -5.42
C PRO A 107 6.79 10.34 -4.75
N LYS A 108 7.92 11.02 -4.98
CA LYS A 108 8.08 12.44 -4.64
C LYS A 108 7.29 13.34 -5.59
N ALA A 109 7.19 12.92 -6.84
CA ALA A 109 6.30 13.54 -7.81
C ALA A 109 4.84 13.41 -7.34
N ARG A 110 4.05 14.47 -7.55
CA ARG A 110 2.61 14.39 -7.26
C ARG A 110 1.96 13.59 -8.38
N ILE A 111 1.56 12.36 -8.06
CA ILE A 111 0.83 11.49 -8.96
C ILE A 111 -0.44 11.07 -8.24
N PHE A 112 -1.59 11.18 -8.90
CA PHE A 112 -2.89 10.91 -8.28
C PHE A 112 -3.08 9.42 -7.97
N ASN A 113 -2.95 8.53 -8.94
CA ASN A 113 -3.21 7.11 -8.76
C ASN A 113 -2.56 6.30 -9.89
N GLY A 114 -2.54 4.96 -9.80
CA GLY A 114 -2.05 4.12 -10.89
C GLY A 114 -2.84 4.31 -12.19
N VAL A 115 -4.13 4.67 -12.13
CA VAL A 115 -4.94 4.96 -13.33
C VAL A 115 -4.59 6.28 -14.03
N SER A 116 -3.86 7.18 -13.36
CA SER A 116 -3.42 8.45 -13.94
C SER A 116 -2.04 8.38 -14.57
N LEU A 117 -1.37 7.22 -14.52
CA LEU A 117 -0.09 7.03 -15.16
C LEU A 117 -0.23 6.93 -16.68
N ASP A 118 0.80 7.40 -17.37
CA ASP A 118 0.99 7.32 -18.82
C ASP A 118 2.35 6.69 -19.14
N LYS A 119 2.72 6.63 -20.42
CA LYS A 119 3.98 6.01 -20.86
C LYS A 119 5.23 6.72 -20.35
N ASP A 120 5.14 8.01 -20.06
CA ASP A 120 6.27 8.82 -19.63
C ASP A 120 6.46 8.75 -18.11
N THR A 121 5.38 8.49 -17.38
CA THR A 121 5.36 8.48 -15.91
C THR A 121 5.35 7.08 -15.29
N VAL A 122 4.95 6.04 -16.03
CA VAL A 122 4.79 4.67 -15.50
C VAL A 122 6.09 4.07 -14.94
N GLY A 123 7.26 4.52 -15.42
CA GLY A 123 8.57 4.09 -14.93
C GLY A 123 8.79 4.32 -13.43
N ILE A 124 8.00 5.18 -12.79
CA ILE A 124 8.02 5.38 -11.33
C ILE A 124 7.72 4.10 -10.53
N ILE A 125 7.00 3.14 -11.12
CA ILE A 125 6.74 1.84 -10.47
C ILE A 125 8.07 1.08 -10.30
N ASP A 126 8.89 1.03 -11.35
CA ASP A 126 10.19 0.36 -11.32
C ASP A 126 11.15 1.05 -10.36
N GLU A 127 11.15 2.39 -10.32
CA GLU A 127 11.93 3.18 -9.35
C GLU A 127 11.57 2.86 -7.90
N MET A 128 10.28 2.69 -7.59
CA MET A 128 9.82 2.32 -6.25
C MET A 128 10.18 0.88 -5.87
N VAL A 129 10.10 -0.05 -6.82
CA VAL A 129 10.51 -1.45 -6.63
C VAL A 129 12.01 -1.53 -6.40
N ALA A 130 12.82 -0.93 -7.27
CA ALA A 130 14.27 -0.90 -7.18
C ALA A 130 14.76 -0.26 -5.86
N LEU A 131 14.11 0.83 -5.41
CA LEU A 131 14.41 1.44 -4.12
C LEU A 131 14.19 0.44 -2.97
N PHE A 132 13.07 -0.29 -2.97
CA PHE A 132 12.81 -1.29 -1.95
C PHE A 132 13.82 -2.43 -2.01
N GLU A 133 14.08 -3.02 -3.18
CA GLU A 133 14.97 -4.17 -3.32
C GLU A 133 16.40 -3.85 -2.89
N ALA A 134 16.93 -2.70 -3.32
CA ALA A 134 18.25 -2.23 -2.89
C ALA A 134 18.29 -1.99 -1.38
N SER A 135 17.24 -1.39 -0.81
CA SER A 135 17.17 -1.14 0.63
C SER A 135 16.99 -2.41 1.45
N TRP A 136 16.26 -3.40 0.92
CA TRP A 136 16.00 -4.65 1.62
C TRP A 136 17.27 -5.46 1.82
N ALA A 137 18.30 -5.28 0.99
CA ALA A 137 19.62 -5.90 1.18
C ALA A 137 20.33 -5.42 2.45
N GLU A 138 20.03 -4.21 2.93
CA GLU A 138 20.66 -3.60 4.10
C GLU A 138 20.02 -4.07 5.42
N GLU A 139 20.85 -4.54 6.36
CA GLU A 139 20.35 -5.03 7.65
C GLU A 139 19.69 -3.93 8.48
N SER A 140 20.26 -2.73 8.48
CA SER A 140 19.72 -1.58 9.19
C SER A 140 18.31 -1.23 8.73
N PHE A 141 18.03 -1.33 7.42
CA PHE A 141 16.69 -1.13 6.87
C PHE A 141 15.71 -2.16 7.43
N ARG A 142 16.05 -3.45 7.36
CA ARG A 142 15.20 -4.53 7.91
C ARG A 142 14.90 -4.32 9.40
N LEU A 143 15.90 -3.96 10.20
CA LEU A 143 15.72 -3.68 11.63
C LEU A 143 14.83 -2.46 11.90
N ASN A 144 14.93 -1.41 11.07
CA ASN A 144 14.04 -0.26 11.16
C ASN A 144 12.59 -0.62 10.81
N ILE A 145 12.37 -1.46 9.79
CA ILE A 145 11.04 -1.98 9.47
C ILE A 145 10.48 -2.83 10.61
N LEU A 146 11.31 -3.65 11.25
CA LEU A 146 10.90 -4.43 12.41
C LEU A 146 10.45 -3.52 13.57
N GLN A 147 11.26 -2.50 13.89
CA GLN A 147 10.93 -1.53 14.93
C GLN A 147 9.62 -0.79 14.60
N HIS A 148 9.41 -0.40 13.34
CA HIS A 148 8.15 0.20 12.88
C HIS A 148 6.94 -0.69 13.15
N GLN A 149 7.02 -2.00 12.89
CA GLN A 149 5.91 -2.92 13.17
C GLN A 149 5.60 -3.00 14.67
N LEU A 150 6.62 -3.00 15.53
CA LEU A 150 6.42 -2.95 16.98
C LEU A 150 5.72 -1.67 17.42
N ASP A 151 6.11 -0.53 16.85
CA ASP A 151 5.53 0.76 17.18
C ASP A 151 4.08 0.90 16.67
N ALA A 152 3.75 0.30 15.52
CA ALA A 152 2.39 0.20 15.02
C ALA A 152 1.50 -0.65 15.96
N ILE A 153 2.00 -1.79 16.47
CA ILE A 153 1.29 -2.63 17.46
C ILE A 153 1.00 -1.83 18.75
N LYS A 154 2.01 -1.11 19.26
CA LYS A 154 1.86 -0.30 20.48
C LYS A 154 0.90 0.87 20.29
N THR A 155 0.98 1.54 19.13
CA THR A 155 0.04 2.61 18.77
C THR A 155 -1.39 2.09 18.76
N ALA A 156 -1.65 0.95 18.10
CA ALA A 156 -2.97 0.33 18.06
C ALA A 156 -3.49 -0.05 19.47
N TRP A 157 -2.61 -0.50 20.36
CA TRP A 157 -2.96 -0.75 21.76
C TRP A 157 -3.36 0.54 22.50
N ASN A 158 -2.60 1.62 22.33
CA ASN A 158 -2.88 2.89 23.00
C ASN A 158 -4.12 3.61 22.45
N GLU A 159 -4.47 3.41 21.18
CA GLU A 159 -5.66 3.99 20.54
C GLU A 159 -6.98 3.32 20.99
N ASN A 160 -6.95 2.03 21.35
CA ASN A 160 -8.12 1.30 21.84
C ASN A 160 -8.24 1.47 23.38
N GLN A 161 -8.90 2.55 23.80
CA GLN A 161 -8.87 3.08 25.18
C GLN A 161 -9.71 2.34 26.24
N ASP A 162 -10.10 1.08 26.05
CA ASP A 162 -10.64 0.29 27.16
C ASP A 162 -9.63 -0.75 27.64
N PRO A 163 -8.69 -0.38 28.53
CA PRO A 163 -7.71 -1.30 29.11
C PRO A 163 -8.35 -2.33 30.05
N LEU A 164 -9.63 -2.17 30.41
CA LEU A 164 -10.37 -3.13 31.24
C LEU A 164 -11.02 -4.22 30.40
N GLU A 165 -11.16 -4.04 29.08
CA GLU A 165 -11.67 -5.08 28.20
C GLU A 165 -10.64 -6.21 28.05
N PRO A 166 -10.91 -7.44 28.56
CA PRO A 166 -9.95 -8.54 28.51
C PRO A 166 -9.50 -8.89 27.09
N GLN A 167 -10.39 -8.69 26.11
CA GLN A 167 -10.14 -8.99 24.71
C GLN A 167 -9.02 -8.13 24.11
N HIS A 168 -8.92 -6.85 24.47
CA HIS A 168 -7.84 -5.97 24.03
C HIS A 168 -6.48 -6.46 24.53
N ARG A 169 -6.39 -6.88 25.79
CA ARG A 169 -5.14 -7.40 26.36
C ARG A 169 -4.71 -8.68 25.64
N VAL A 170 -5.65 -9.57 25.36
CA VAL A 170 -5.41 -10.81 24.62
C VAL A 170 -4.93 -10.51 23.19
N SER A 171 -5.56 -9.58 22.47
CA SER A 171 -5.15 -9.24 21.10
C SER A 171 -3.75 -8.60 21.06
N TYR A 172 -3.41 -7.71 22.01
CA TYR A 172 -2.07 -7.16 22.14
C TYR A 172 -1.00 -8.22 22.43
N GLN A 173 -1.25 -9.14 23.37
CA GLN A 173 -0.32 -10.22 23.67
C GLN A 173 -0.07 -11.13 22.46
N ARG A 174 -1.13 -11.43 21.70
CA ARG A 174 -1.02 -12.21 20.45
C ARG A 174 -0.26 -11.45 19.37
N ALA A 175 -0.50 -10.15 19.21
CA ALA A 175 0.26 -9.30 18.29
C ALA A 175 1.75 -9.26 18.63
N ILE A 176 2.11 -9.17 19.92
CA ILE A 176 3.50 -9.24 20.39
C ILE A 176 4.11 -10.62 20.12
N SER A 177 3.35 -11.71 20.26
CA SER A 177 3.81 -13.06 19.90
C SER A 177 4.12 -13.16 18.41
N ALA A 178 3.21 -12.68 17.56
CA ALA A 178 3.38 -12.61 16.11
C ALA A 178 4.59 -11.74 15.72
N TYR A 179 4.81 -10.61 16.39
CA TYR A 179 6.00 -9.78 16.20
C TYR A 179 7.29 -10.53 16.54
N LYS A 180 7.32 -11.33 17.61
CA LYS A 180 8.49 -12.15 17.95
C LYS A 180 8.77 -13.21 16.90
N GLU A 181 7.74 -13.75 16.25
CA GLU A 181 7.90 -14.63 15.08
C GLU A 181 8.52 -13.87 13.91
N LEU A 182 7.97 -12.71 13.55
CA LEU A 182 8.53 -11.85 12.51
C LEU A 182 10.01 -11.53 12.76
N LYS A 183 10.36 -11.14 13.99
CA LYS A 183 11.74 -10.86 14.40
C LYS A 183 12.69 -12.03 14.15
N ARG A 184 12.23 -13.28 14.29
CA ARG A 184 13.08 -14.47 14.06
C ARG A 184 13.31 -14.72 12.58
N MET A 185 12.32 -14.45 11.73
CA MET A 185 12.38 -14.79 10.30
C MET A 185 12.81 -13.62 9.40
N ILE A 186 12.93 -12.40 9.92
CA ILE A 186 13.18 -11.21 9.07
C ILE A 186 14.49 -11.30 8.26
N HIS A 187 15.49 -12.03 8.75
CA HIS A 187 16.76 -12.24 8.06
C HIS A 187 16.69 -13.34 7.00
N ASP A 188 15.67 -14.20 7.06
CA ASP A 188 15.45 -15.28 6.09
C ASP A 188 14.59 -14.82 4.91
N LEU A 189 13.93 -13.66 5.04
CA LEU A 189 13.12 -13.07 3.99
C LEU A 189 13.99 -12.45 2.89
N THR A 190 13.76 -12.91 1.68
CA THR A 190 14.37 -12.43 0.44
C THR A 190 13.44 -11.44 -0.28
N VAL A 191 13.92 -10.77 -1.33
CA VAL A 191 13.08 -9.84 -2.09
C VAL A 191 11.94 -10.56 -2.82
N GLU A 192 12.15 -11.82 -3.18
CA GLU A 192 11.19 -12.71 -3.83
C GLU A 192 10.01 -13.08 -2.90
N ASP A 193 10.17 -12.92 -1.59
CA ASP A 193 9.09 -13.11 -0.63
C ASP A 193 8.10 -11.94 -0.64
N PHE A 194 8.40 -10.84 -1.34
CA PHE A 194 7.56 -9.65 -1.37
C PHE A 194 6.69 -9.58 -2.62
N THR A 195 5.53 -8.94 -2.46
CA THR A 195 4.67 -8.58 -3.59
C THR A 195 4.33 -7.09 -3.54
N TYR A 196 4.26 -6.51 -4.73
CA TYR A 196 4.02 -5.11 -4.98
C TYR A 196 2.58 -4.89 -5.48
N GLY A 197 1.80 -4.11 -4.74
CA GLY A 197 0.38 -3.93 -5.00
C GLY A 197 -0.01 -2.46 -5.16
N LEU A 198 -0.94 -2.18 -6.07
CA LEU A 198 -1.57 -0.86 -6.25
C LEU A 198 -3.07 -0.95 -6.04
N HIS A 199 -3.63 0.04 -5.33
CA HIS A 199 -5.07 0.29 -5.34
C HIS A 199 -5.42 1.30 -6.43
N LEU A 200 -6.23 0.87 -7.40
CA LEU A 200 -6.65 1.71 -8.52
C LEU A 200 -8.02 2.34 -8.27
N TRP A 201 -8.22 3.58 -8.73
CA TRP A 201 -9.55 4.20 -8.79
C TRP A 201 -10.53 3.29 -9.56
N PRO A 202 -11.81 3.18 -9.16
CA PRO A 202 -12.45 3.89 -8.06
C PRO A 202 -12.18 3.27 -6.68
N ASP A 203 -11.64 2.05 -6.61
CA ASP A 203 -11.50 1.27 -5.37
C ASP A 203 -10.37 1.76 -4.41
N HIS A 204 -9.62 2.77 -4.82
CA HIS A 204 -8.54 3.36 -4.04
C HIS A 204 -9.01 3.99 -2.72
N SER A 205 -8.15 3.96 -1.70
CA SER A 205 -8.41 4.58 -0.39
C SER A 205 -7.94 6.03 -0.29
N VAL A 206 -6.92 6.40 -1.07
CA VAL A 206 -6.26 7.70 -1.06
C VAL A 206 -5.94 8.11 -2.50
N GLY A 207 -6.29 9.35 -2.84
CA GLY A 207 -5.98 9.99 -4.12
C GLY A 207 -4.52 10.41 -4.29
N HIS A 208 -3.59 9.53 -3.94
CA HIS A 208 -2.16 9.69 -4.23
C HIS A 208 -1.58 8.33 -4.58
N LEU A 209 -0.70 8.25 -5.57
CA LEU A 209 -0.04 7.01 -5.95
C LEU A 209 0.78 6.49 -4.76
N HIS A 210 0.51 5.27 -4.33
CA HIS A 210 1.32 4.58 -3.33
C HIS A 210 1.30 3.09 -3.63
N MET A 211 2.47 2.48 -3.58
CA MET A 211 2.65 1.05 -3.80
C MET A 211 2.74 0.34 -2.46
N HIS A 212 1.87 -0.64 -2.26
CA HIS A 212 1.91 -1.55 -1.13
C HIS A 212 3.05 -2.54 -1.36
N ILE A 213 3.98 -2.64 -0.40
CA ILE A 213 5.03 -3.66 -0.38
C ILE A 213 4.71 -4.59 0.78
N MET A 214 4.50 -5.87 0.48
CA MET A 214 4.02 -6.86 1.45
C MET A 214 4.84 -8.13 1.42
N ALA A 215 5.25 -8.62 2.59
CA ALA A 215 5.78 -9.97 2.70
C ALA A 215 4.64 -10.98 2.51
N THR A 216 4.79 -11.93 1.59
CA THR A 216 3.73 -12.89 1.21
C THR A 216 3.93 -14.35 1.62
N PRO A 217 4.98 -14.77 2.37
CA PRO A 217 4.97 -16.08 3.00
C PRO A 217 3.71 -16.28 3.85
N ALA A 218 3.14 -17.48 3.84
CA ALA A 218 1.88 -17.78 4.54
C ALA A 218 1.88 -17.34 6.02
N LYS A 219 3.02 -17.48 6.70
CA LYS A 219 3.22 -17.03 8.08
C LYS A 219 3.09 -15.52 8.25
N CYS A 220 3.50 -14.72 7.27
CA CYS A 220 3.38 -13.27 7.30
C CYS A 220 1.93 -12.80 7.09
N LEU A 221 1.12 -13.59 6.40
CA LEU A 221 -0.26 -13.22 6.06
C LEU A 221 -1.30 -13.67 7.10
N GLN A 222 -0.96 -14.62 7.98
CA GLN A 222 -1.92 -15.31 8.84
C GLN A 222 -2.68 -14.39 9.82
N TYR A 223 -2.07 -13.27 10.25
CA TYR A 223 -2.66 -12.35 11.23
C TYR A 223 -3.24 -11.07 10.63
N SER A 224 -3.15 -10.96 9.31
CA SER A 224 -3.41 -9.73 8.57
C SER A 224 -4.79 -9.71 7.92
N THR A 225 -5.22 -8.53 7.49
CA THR A 225 -6.47 -8.41 6.76
C THR A 225 -6.32 -8.91 5.32
N ARG A 226 -7.41 -9.49 4.80
CA ARG A 226 -7.54 -9.93 3.40
C ARG A 226 -8.54 -9.09 2.62
N GLU A 227 -9.16 -8.11 3.27
CA GLU A 227 -10.23 -7.30 2.69
C GLU A 227 -9.75 -6.38 1.56
N HIS A 228 -8.44 -6.22 1.41
CA HIS A 228 -7.84 -5.41 0.36
C HIS A 228 -7.34 -6.24 -0.83
N ASP A 229 -7.29 -7.58 -0.71
CA ASP A 229 -6.72 -8.45 -1.73
C ASP A 229 -7.49 -8.33 -3.05
N GLN A 230 -8.82 -8.25 -3.01
CA GLN A 230 -9.65 -8.15 -4.21
C GLN A 230 -9.40 -6.85 -4.99
N LYS A 231 -9.21 -5.73 -4.30
CA LYS A 231 -9.00 -4.41 -4.93
C LYS A 231 -7.54 -4.07 -5.22
N THR A 232 -6.59 -4.86 -4.72
CA THR A 232 -5.16 -4.69 -5.00
C THR A 232 -4.80 -5.34 -6.33
N LYS A 233 -4.02 -4.65 -7.15
CA LYS A 233 -3.54 -5.13 -8.45
C LYS A 233 -2.03 -5.22 -8.39
N ASP A 234 -1.45 -6.23 -9.01
CA ASP A 234 -0.01 -6.35 -9.12
C ASP A 234 0.60 -5.12 -9.81
N ALA A 235 1.63 -4.53 -9.23
CA ALA A 235 2.23 -3.29 -9.73
C ALA A 235 2.88 -3.48 -11.11
N ALA A 236 3.51 -4.64 -11.37
CA ALA A 236 4.08 -4.95 -12.68
C ALA A 236 2.98 -5.14 -13.73
N GLU A 237 1.87 -5.80 -13.37
CA GLU A 237 0.73 -5.93 -14.29
C GLU A 237 0.13 -4.57 -14.68
N VAL A 238 0.07 -3.61 -13.74
CA VAL A 238 -0.35 -2.23 -14.02
C VAL A 238 0.64 -1.52 -14.96
N ARG A 239 1.95 -1.62 -14.68
CA ARG A 239 3.01 -1.07 -15.53
C ARG A 239 2.93 -1.60 -16.96
N ASP A 240 2.81 -2.92 -17.10
CA ASP A 240 2.77 -3.61 -18.38
C ASP A 240 1.53 -3.21 -19.18
N PHE A 241 0.37 -3.10 -18.51
CA PHE A 241 -0.86 -2.61 -19.13
C PHE A 241 -0.66 -1.21 -19.72
N ILE A 242 -0.16 -0.25 -18.95
CA ILE A 242 0.04 1.14 -19.41
C ILE A 242 1.02 1.19 -20.59
N THR A 243 2.13 0.45 -20.48
CA THR A 243 3.18 0.40 -21.51
C THR A 243 2.66 -0.18 -22.83
N SER A 244 1.77 -1.18 -22.76
CA SER A 244 1.20 -1.85 -23.94
C SER A 244 0.22 -1.03 -24.76
N ARG A 245 -0.27 0.11 -24.24
CA ARG A 245 -1.28 0.92 -24.91
C ARG A 245 -0.72 1.53 -26.19
N LYS A 246 -1.53 1.62 -27.25
CA LYS A 246 -1.18 2.41 -28.43
C LYS A 246 -1.41 3.89 -28.11
N THR A 247 -0.44 4.73 -28.48
CA THR A 247 -0.56 6.20 -28.43
C THR A 247 -1.61 6.66 -29.42
#